data_AF-A0A7C1JGS9-F1
#
_entry.id   AF-A0A7C1JGS9-F1
#
_cell.length_a   1.000
_cell.length_b   1.000
_cell.length_c   1.000
_cell.angle_alpha   90.00
_cell.angle_beta   90.00
_cell.angle_gamma   90.00
#
_symmetry.space_group_name_H-M   'P 1'
#
loop_
_entity.id
_entity.type
_entity.pdbx_description
1 polymer ?
#
loop_
_entity_poly.entity_id
_entity_poly.type
_entity_poly.pdbx_seq_one_letter_code
_entity_poly.pdbx_strand_id
1 'polypeptide(L)'
;MITGNLPNILTITRILLLPFFASTLIYGHYGYALILFLTAAITDTLDGLLARIKKQTTDFGRILDPLADKFLLITAFILMSVYEWIPKWLTITVISRDLIVITGCVIIYFVTHTVKAVPPPSLLGKAANTCQFLLIGIVLLLINTKGSAAVPVALVVTVAFFTITSGLHYIYKGLKIAYEPHN
;
A
#
# COMPACT_ATOMS: atom_id res chain seq x y z
N MET A 1 20.46 0.02 20.59
CA MET A 1 19.39 0.31 21.58
C MET A 1 18.10 0.59 20.85
N ILE A 2 17.16 -0.34 20.91
CA ILE A 2 15.81 -0.21 20.32
C ILE A 2 14.95 0.53 21.35
N THR A 3 15.26 1.80 21.60
CA THR A 3 14.50 2.62 22.56
C THR A 3 13.24 3.16 21.90
N GLY A 4 12.15 2.40 22.05
CA GLY A 4 10.80 2.91 22.37
C GLY A 4 10.26 4.12 21.60
N ASN A 5 10.46 4.22 20.29
CA ASN A 5 9.68 5.15 19.48
C ASN A 5 8.34 4.50 19.13
N LEU A 6 7.25 5.07 19.65
CA LEU A 6 5.86 4.64 19.44
C LEU A 6 5.55 4.26 17.97
N PRO A 7 5.99 5.04 16.95
CA PRO A 7 5.78 4.66 15.55
C PRO A 7 6.44 3.34 15.17
N ASN A 8 7.66 3.07 15.64
CA ASN A 8 8.41 1.86 15.28
C ASN A 8 7.74 0.59 15.85
N ILE A 9 7.17 0.67 17.04
CA ILE A 9 6.42 -0.44 17.65
C ILE A 9 5.18 -0.75 16.81
N LEU A 10 4.50 0.27 16.31
CA LEU A 10 3.27 0.12 15.52
C LEU A 10 3.57 -0.41 14.12
N THR A 11 4.66 0.03 13.47
CA THR A 11 5.16 -0.57 12.23
C THR A 11 5.52 -2.05 12.40
N ILE A 12 6.26 -2.40 13.47
CA ILE A 12 6.61 -3.80 13.78
C ILE A 12 5.36 -4.63 14.03
N THR A 13 4.38 -4.07 14.77
CA THR A 13 3.11 -4.73 15.03
C THR A 13 2.38 -5.01 13.72
N ARG A 14 2.38 -4.08 12.75
CA ARG A 14 1.75 -4.27 11.43
C ARG A 14 2.41 -5.39 10.63
N ILE A 15 3.74 -5.43 10.62
CA ILE A 15 4.50 -6.51 9.98
C ILE A 15 4.16 -7.86 10.65
N LEU A 16 4.04 -7.88 11.98
CA LEU A 16 3.65 -9.08 12.70
C LEU A 16 2.19 -9.49 12.44
N LEU A 17 1.26 -8.54 12.27
CA LEU A 17 -0.15 -8.80 11.96
C LEU A 17 -0.36 -9.41 10.56
N LEU A 18 0.56 -9.17 9.62
CA LEU A 18 0.45 -9.63 8.25
C LEU A 18 0.32 -11.17 8.10
N PRO A 19 1.16 -12.02 8.71
CA PRO A 19 0.98 -13.47 8.66
C PRO A 19 -0.32 -13.94 9.34
N PHE A 20 -0.80 -13.26 10.39
CA PHE A 20 -2.10 -13.55 11.01
C PHE A 20 -3.26 -13.17 10.08
N PHE A 21 -3.16 -12.03 9.39
CA PHE A 21 -4.14 -11.63 8.39
C PHE A 21 -4.19 -12.65 7.24
N ALA A 22 -3.04 -13.04 6.71
CA ALA A 22 -2.96 -14.04 5.64
C ALA A 22 -3.54 -15.39 6.09
N SER A 23 -3.18 -15.88 7.28
CA SER A 23 -3.68 -17.16 7.79
C SER A 23 -5.18 -17.13 8.03
N THR A 24 -5.72 -16.09 8.66
CA THR A 24 -7.17 -15.97 8.89
C THR A 24 -7.96 -15.92 7.59
N LEU A 25 -7.43 -15.25 6.55
CA LEU A 25 -8.05 -15.26 5.23
C LEU A 25 -8.01 -16.67 4.59
N ILE A 26 -6.89 -17.38 4.72
CA ILE A 26 -6.70 -18.73 4.16
C ILE A 26 -7.60 -19.77 4.84
N TYR A 27 -7.72 -19.72 6.17
CA TYR A 27 -8.53 -20.66 6.94
C TYR A 27 -10.03 -20.32 6.96
N GLY A 28 -10.46 -19.31 6.20
CA GLY A 28 -11.88 -18.95 6.11
C GLY A 28 -12.42 -18.13 7.29
N HIS A 29 -11.53 -17.65 8.17
CA HIS A 29 -11.86 -16.82 9.33
C HIS A 29 -12.01 -15.34 8.94
N TYR A 30 -12.91 -15.06 7.99
CA TYR A 30 -13.04 -13.75 7.34
C TYR A 30 -13.36 -12.59 8.30
N GLY A 31 -14.05 -12.85 9.42
CA GLY A 31 -14.34 -11.83 10.43
C GLY A 31 -13.07 -11.35 11.13
N TYR A 32 -12.19 -12.28 11.49
CA TYR A 32 -10.88 -11.95 12.04
C TYR A 32 -10.00 -11.27 11.01
N ALA A 33 -10.04 -11.71 9.73
CA ALA A 33 -9.31 -11.04 8.66
C ALA A 33 -9.73 -9.57 8.49
N LEU A 34 -11.04 -9.28 8.57
CA LEU A 34 -11.57 -7.91 8.53
C LEU A 34 -11.08 -7.08 9.73
N ILE A 35 -11.16 -7.63 10.94
CA ILE A 35 -10.70 -6.93 12.16
C ILE A 35 -9.21 -6.64 12.09
N LEU A 36 -8.38 -7.61 11.69
CA LEU A 36 -6.93 -7.45 11.55
C LEU A 36 -6.60 -6.39 10.49
N PHE A 37 -7.29 -6.44 9.34
CA PHE A 37 -7.10 -5.46 8.27
C PHE A 37 -7.46 -4.04 8.71
N LEU A 38 -8.62 -3.86 9.35
CA LEU A 38 -9.04 -2.55 9.87
C LEU A 38 -8.10 -2.05 10.95
N THR A 39 -7.67 -2.93 11.85
CA THR A 39 -6.71 -2.58 12.92
C THR A 39 -5.39 -2.12 12.32
N ALA A 40 -4.87 -2.82 11.31
CA ALA A 40 -3.65 -2.42 10.60
C ALA A 40 -3.81 -1.07 9.88
N ALA A 41 -4.92 -0.85 9.17
CA ALA A 41 -5.19 0.39 8.45
C ALA A 41 -5.37 1.60 9.39
N ILE A 42 -6.11 1.43 10.49
CA ILE A 42 -6.29 2.49 11.49
C ILE A 42 -4.94 2.81 12.15
N THR A 43 -4.18 1.79 12.52
CA THR A 43 -2.87 1.96 13.14
C THR A 43 -1.93 2.78 12.26
N ASP A 44 -1.88 2.52 10.95
CA ASP A 44 -1.09 3.32 10.00
C ASP A 44 -1.49 4.80 9.96
N THR A 45 -2.78 5.08 9.85
CA THR A 45 -3.23 6.48 9.83
C THR A 45 -2.90 7.23 11.14
N LEU A 46 -2.99 6.53 12.28
CA LEU A 46 -2.63 7.10 13.58
C LEU A 46 -1.12 7.33 13.69
N ASP A 47 -0.30 6.40 13.22
CA ASP A 47 1.16 6.53 13.17
C ASP A 47 1.60 7.72 12.32
N GLY A 48 1.03 7.85 11.12
CA GLY A 48 1.32 8.94 10.21
C GLY A 48 0.96 10.31 10.77
N LEU A 49 -0.10 10.40 11.58
CA LEU A 49 -0.49 11.62 12.28
C LEU A 49 0.43 11.91 13.48
N LEU A 50 0.71 10.91 14.31
CA LEU A 50 1.56 11.05 15.49
C LEU A 50 3.01 11.38 15.12
N ALA A 51 3.54 10.78 14.05
CA ALA A 51 4.87 11.05 13.52
C ALA A 51 5.03 12.51 13.07
N ARG A 52 3.99 13.09 12.44
CA ARG A 52 3.98 14.51 12.03
C ARG A 52 3.97 15.45 13.23
N ILE A 53 3.26 15.09 14.29
CA ILE A 53 3.13 15.92 15.50
C ILE A 53 4.40 15.84 16.35
N LYS A 54 4.97 14.64 16.54
CA LYS A 54 6.08 14.43 17.48
C LYS A 54 7.46 14.72 16.91
N LYS A 55 7.64 14.90 15.58
CA LYS A 55 8.95 15.05 14.90
C LYS A 55 10.00 13.99 15.25
N GLN A 56 9.60 12.90 15.90
CA GLN A 56 10.45 11.81 16.34
C GLN A 56 10.22 10.62 15.41
N THR A 57 10.91 10.65 14.28
CA THR A 57 10.96 9.51 13.34
C THR A 57 12.39 9.02 13.27
N THR A 58 12.63 7.74 13.53
CA THR A 58 13.93 7.13 13.21
C THR A 58 14.02 6.94 11.70
N ASP A 59 15.24 7.00 11.14
CA ASP A 59 15.44 6.74 9.71
C ASP A 59 15.01 5.33 9.31
N PHE A 60 15.15 4.37 10.24
CA PHE A 60 14.71 2.98 10.06
C PHE A 60 13.18 2.85 9.99
N GLY A 61 12.44 3.49 10.90
CA GLY A 61 10.97 3.46 10.90
C GLY A 61 10.38 4.14 9.67
N ARG A 62 11.01 5.21 9.18
CA ARG A 62 10.58 5.94 7.97
C ARG A 62 10.59 5.08 6.71
N ILE A 63 11.49 4.10 6.62
CA ILE A 63 11.57 3.16 5.49
C ILE A 63 10.62 1.97 5.69
N LEU A 64 10.50 1.48 6.92
CA LEU A 64 9.66 0.33 7.24
C LEU A 64 8.15 0.61 7.13
N ASP A 65 7.69 1.82 7.46
CA ASP A 65 6.26 2.18 7.39
C ASP A 65 5.67 1.96 5.98
N PRO A 66 6.23 2.59 4.92
CA PRO A 66 5.72 2.38 3.56
C PRO A 66 5.88 0.94 3.05
N LEU A 67 6.86 0.20 3.55
CA LEU A 67 7.07 -1.21 3.21
C LEU A 67 5.97 -2.09 3.81
N ALA A 68 5.67 -1.92 5.10
CA ALA A 68 4.66 -2.69 5.81
C ALA A 68 3.27 -2.52 5.16
N ASP A 69 2.92 -1.29 4.78
CA ASP A 69 1.66 -1.02 4.07
C ASP A 69 1.56 -1.72 2.73
N LYS A 70 2.63 -1.65 1.93
CA LYS A 70 2.67 -2.31 0.63
C LYS A 70 2.56 -3.82 0.78
N PHE A 71 3.22 -4.42 1.76
CA PHE A 71 3.11 -5.85 1.99
C PHE A 71 1.69 -6.27 2.34
N LEU A 72 0.98 -5.50 3.17
CA LEU A 72 -0.42 -5.80 3.51
C LEU A 72 -1.31 -5.76 2.26
N LEU A 73 -1.21 -4.69 1.45
CA LEU A 73 -1.97 -4.58 0.20
C LEU A 73 -1.63 -5.69 -0.79
N ILE A 74 -0.36 -5.94 -1.05
CA ILE A 74 0.09 -6.96 -2.00
C ILE A 74 -0.41 -8.34 -1.56
N THR A 75 -0.26 -8.67 -0.28
CA THR A 75 -0.73 -9.96 0.27
C THR A 75 -2.24 -10.10 0.11
N ALA A 76 -3.01 -9.07 0.43
CA ALA A 76 -4.45 -9.07 0.25
C ALA A 76 -4.85 -9.26 -1.23
N PHE A 77 -4.28 -8.49 -2.15
CA PHE A 77 -4.57 -8.60 -3.58
C PHE A 77 -4.21 -9.98 -4.16
N ILE A 78 -3.08 -10.54 -3.75
CA ILE A 78 -2.67 -11.89 -4.18
C ILE A 78 -3.68 -12.92 -3.69
N LEU A 79 -3.96 -12.95 -2.39
CA LEU A 79 -4.86 -13.95 -1.82
C LEU A 79 -6.28 -13.81 -2.38
N MET A 80 -6.83 -12.60 -2.42
CA MET A 80 -8.17 -12.35 -2.97
C MET A 80 -8.25 -12.70 -4.47
N SER A 81 -7.16 -12.54 -5.22
CA SER A 81 -7.10 -12.97 -6.61
C SER A 81 -7.00 -14.48 -6.78
N VAL A 82 -6.33 -15.18 -5.86
CA VAL A 82 -6.29 -16.65 -5.84
C VAL A 82 -7.68 -17.22 -5.54
N TYR A 83 -8.44 -16.58 -4.66
CA TYR A 83 -9.84 -16.93 -4.38
C TYR A 83 -10.85 -16.41 -5.42
N GLU A 84 -10.38 -15.81 -6.52
CA GLU A 84 -11.22 -15.24 -7.60
C GLU A 84 -12.22 -14.16 -7.13
N TRP A 85 -11.98 -13.54 -5.97
CA TRP A 85 -12.80 -12.45 -5.44
C TRP A 85 -12.49 -11.11 -6.12
N ILE A 86 -11.25 -10.97 -6.60
CA ILE A 86 -10.79 -9.82 -7.37
C ILE A 86 -10.21 -10.35 -8.69
N PRO A 87 -10.48 -9.70 -9.83
CA PRO A 87 -9.91 -10.12 -11.11
C PRO A 87 -8.37 -10.08 -11.11
N LYS A 88 -7.75 -11.16 -11.62
CA LYS A 88 -6.28 -11.30 -11.71
C LYS A 88 -5.59 -10.12 -12.40
N TRP A 89 -6.22 -9.58 -13.45
CA TRP A 89 -5.67 -8.43 -14.19
C TRP A 89 -5.55 -7.18 -13.31
N LEU A 90 -6.45 -6.98 -12.35
CA LEU A 90 -6.40 -5.85 -11.43
C LEU A 90 -5.22 -6.01 -10.47
N THR A 91 -5.05 -7.21 -9.89
CA THR A 91 -3.91 -7.54 -9.03
C THR A 91 -2.58 -7.34 -9.75
N ILE A 92 -2.46 -7.82 -10.99
CA ILE A 92 -1.27 -7.60 -11.82
C ILE A 92 -1.01 -6.11 -12.03
N THR A 93 -2.06 -5.33 -12.31
CA THR A 93 -1.96 -3.87 -12.52
C THR A 93 -1.46 -3.15 -11.27
N VAL A 94 -2.02 -3.47 -10.09
CA VAL A 94 -1.63 -2.88 -8.80
C VAL A 94 -0.17 -3.20 -8.48
N ILE A 95 0.21 -4.47 -8.55
CA ILE A 95 1.58 -4.90 -8.24
C ILE A 95 2.58 -4.29 -9.24
N SER A 96 2.26 -4.33 -10.55
CA SER A 96 3.14 -3.77 -11.58
C SER A 96 3.35 -2.27 -11.41
N ARG A 97 2.29 -1.52 -11.10
CA ARG A 97 2.39 -0.08 -10.81
C ARG A 97 3.29 0.17 -9.61
N ASP A 98 3.16 -0.60 -8.55
CA ASP A 98 3.99 -0.43 -7.35
C ASP A 98 5.47 -0.75 -7.59
N LEU A 99 5.75 -1.77 -8.40
CA LEU A 99 7.11 -2.09 -8.85
C LEU A 99 7.68 -0.96 -9.72
N ILE A 100 6.93 -0.46 -10.71
CA ILE A 100 7.37 0.66 -11.56
C ILE A 100 7.75 1.88 -10.72
N VAL A 101 6.93 2.24 -9.73
CA VAL A 101 7.22 3.39 -8.85
C VAL A 101 8.48 3.15 -8.03
N ILE A 102 8.66 1.97 -7.42
CA ILE A 102 9.85 1.64 -6.62
C ILE A 102 11.10 1.64 -7.50
N THR A 103 11.08 0.91 -8.61
CA THR A 103 12.22 0.82 -9.53
C THR A 103 12.58 2.18 -10.12
N GLY A 104 11.58 2.99 -10.50
CA GLY A 104 11.82 4.36 -10.96
C GLY A 104 12.52 5.23 -9.92
N CYS A 105 12.07 5.18 -8.66
CA CYS A 105 12.73 5.89 -7.55
C CYS A 105 14.18 5.40 -7.34
N VAL A 106 14.41 4.09 -7.42
CA VAL A 106 15.74 3.49 -7.25
C VAL A 106 16.68 3.92 -8.37
N ILE A 107 16.23 3.88 -9.64
CA ILE A 107 17.02 4.33 -10.79
C ILE A 107 17.40 5.80 -10.63
N ILE A 108 16.45 6.68 -10.30
CA ILE A 108 16.72 8.11 -10.10
C ILE A 108 17.76 8.29 -8.99
N TYR A 109 17.62 7.59 -7.86
CA TYR A 109 18.59 7.66 -6.77
C TYR A 109 20.01 7.25 -7.21
N PHE A 110 20.14 6.16 -7.99
CA PHE A 110 21.44 5.72 -8.50
C PHE A 110 22.05 6.69 -9.51
N VAL A 111 21.23 7.35 -10.34
CA VAL A 111 21.69 8.29 -11.36
C VAL A 111 22.07 9.65 -10.74
N THR A 112 21.28 10.17 -9.81
CA THR A 112 21.47 11.52 -9.26
C THR A 112 22.28 11.53 -7.97
N HIS A 113 22.54 10.37 -7.35
CA HIS A 113 23.14 10.20 -6.02
C HIS A 113 22.51 11.06 -4.91
N THR A 114 21.30 11.59 -5.14
CA THR A 114 20.64 12.55 -4.25
C THR A 114 19.21 12.12 -3.96
N VAL A 115 18.92 11.88 -2.69
CA VAL A 115 17.58 11.52 -2.20
C VAL A 115 16.55 12.64 -2.48
N LYS A 116 17.01 13.89 -2.63
CA LYS A 116 16.17 15.05 -2.95
C LYS A 116 15.57 15.01 -4.36
N ALA A 117 16.15 14.23 -5.29
CA ALA A 117 15.62 14.07 -6.63
C ALA A 117 14.44 13.09 -6.71
N VAL A 118 14.13 12.36 -5.64
CA VAL A 118 13.00 11.43 -5.62
C VAL A 118 11.69 12.23 -5.60
N PRO A 119 10.78 12.01 -6.58
CA PRO A 119 9.56 12.80 -6.68
C PRO A 119 8.67 12.63 -5.43
N PRO A 120 8.12 13.72 -4.88
CA PRO A 120 7.26 13.64 -3.71
C PRO A 120 5.97 12.86 -4.02
N PRO A 121 5.38 12.19 -3.02
CA PRO A 121 4.20 11.36 -3.20
C PRO A 121 3.05 12.16 -3.82
N SER A 122 2.57 11.70 -4.98
CA SER A 122 1.54 12.40 -5.74
C SER A 122 0.15 12.22 -5.13
N LEU A 123 -0.74 13.21 -5.32
CA LEU A 123 -2.14 13.10 -4.90
C LEU A 123 -2.83 11.90 -5.57
N LEU A 124 -2.52 11.64 -6.85
CA LEU A 124 -2.99 10.45 -7.57
C LEU A 124 -2.47 9.15 -6.96
N GLY A 125 -1.22 9.13 -6.52
CA GLY A 125 -0.62 8.00 -5.82
C GLY A 125 -1.36 7.65 -4.54
N LYS A 126 -1.65 8.67 -3.73
CA LYS A 126 -2.43 8.54 -2.49
C LYS A 126 -3.86 8.08 -2.78
N ALA A 127 -4.54 8.72 -3.74
CA ALA A 127 -5.90 8.35 -4.12
C ALA A 127 -6.00 6.89 -4.55
N ALA A 128 -5.09 6.41 -5.40
CA ALA A 128 -5.09 5.03 -5.83
C ALA A 128 -4.87 4.05 -4.68
N ASN A 129 -3.93 4.34 -3.76
CA ASN A 129 -3.71 3.50 -2.58
C ASN A 129 -4.96 3.49 -1.67
N THR A 130 -5.61 4.64 -1.47
CA THR A 130 -6.87 4.72 -0.70
C THR A 130 -7.97 3.89 -1.37
N CYS A 131 -8.14 3.98 -2.68
CA CYS A 131 -9.11 3.16 -3.42
C CYS A 131 -8.80 1.66 -3.29
N GLN A 132 -7.53 1.27 -3.33
CA GLN A 132 -7.09 -0.11 -3.13
C GLN A 132 -7.42 -0.64 -1.72
N PHE A 133 -7.11 0.14 -0.68
CA PHE A 133 -7.49 -0.21 0.70
C PHE A 133 -9.01 -0.33 0.86
N LEU A 134 -9.78 0.62 0.29
CA LEU A 134 -11.24 0.59 0.32
C LEU A 134 -11.81 -0.64 -0.39
N LEU A 135 -11.25 -1.02 -1.55
CA LEU A 135 -11.66 -2.22 -2.27
C LEU A 135 -11.50 -3.47 -1.40
N ILE A 136 -10.32 -3.66 -0.79
CA ILE A 136 -10.05 -4.82 0.08
C ILE A 136 -11.01 -4.83 1.27
N GLY A 137 -11.21 -3.67 1.92
CA GLY A 137 -12.15 -3.53 3.04
C GLY A 137 -13.59 -3.89 2.65
N ILE A 138 -14.04 -3.44 1.47
CA ILE A 138 -15.38 -3.75 0.94
C ILE A 138 -15.51 -5.23 0.62
N VAL A 139 -14.51 -5.86 -0.01
CA VAL A 139 -14.51 -7.31 -0.29
C VAL A 139 -14.67 -8.10 1.02
N LEU A 140 -13.85 -7.78 2.03
CA LEU A 140 -13.93 -8.45 3.34
C LEU A 140 -15.29 -8.23 4.01
N LEU A 141 -15.86 -7.03 3.92
CA LEU A 141 -17.17 -6.72 4.49
C LEU A 141 -18.29 -7.49 3.78
N LEU A 142 -18.26 -7.57 2.44
CA LEU A 142 -19.26 -8.30 1.66
C LEU A 142 -19.25 -9.80 1.95
N ILE A 143 -18.05 -10.39 2.08
CA ILE A 143 -17.91 -11.81 2.46
C ILE A 143 -18.49 -12.06 3.84
N ASN A 144 -18.23 -11.19 4.82
CA ASN A 144 -18.75 -11.36 6.18
C ASN A 144 -20.26 -11.12 6.30
N THR A 145 -20.83 -10.21 5.51
CA THR A 145 -22.25 -9.82 5.64
C THR A 145 -23.17 -10.59 4.70
N LYS A 146 -22.73 -10.88 3.47
CA LYS A 146 -23.54 -11.51 2.42
C LYS A 146 -23.06 -12.92 2.06
N GLY A 147 -21.93 -13.38 2.60
CA GLY A 147 -21.32 -14.66 2.23
C GLY A 147 -20.79 -14.70 0.80
N SER A 148 -20.75 -13.56 0.11
CA SER A 148 -20.38 -13.44 -1.31
C SER A 148 -19.35 -12.33 -1.48
N ALA A 149 -18.31 -12.63 -2.25
CA ALA A 149 -17.28 -11.67 -2.63
C ALA A 149 -17.62 -10.88 -3.90
N ALA A 150 -18.89 -10.85 -4.32
CA ALA A 150 -19.32 -10.18 -5.54
C ALA A 150 -19.13 -8.65 -5.45
N VAL A 151 -17.97 -8.17 -5.88
CA VAL A 151 -17.65 -6.76 -5.92
C VAL A 151 -18.32 -6.11 -7.14
N PRO A 152 -18.92 -4.91 -7.00
CA PRO A 152 -19.39 -4.15 -8.15
C PRO A 152 -18.27 -3.89 -9.15
N VAL A 153 -18.50 -4.22 -10.43
CA VAL A 153 -17.53 -3.97 -11.52
C VAL A 153 -17.12 -2.49 -11.57
N ALA A 154 -18.04 -1.58 -11.29
CA ALA A 154 -17.76 -0.14 -11.21
C ALA A 154 -16.65 0.20 -10.20
N LEU A 155 -16.61 -0.48 -9.05
CA LEU A 155 -15.57 -0.25 -8.04
C LEU A 155 -14.22 -0.76 -8.54
N VAL A 156 -14.18 -1.95 -9.14
CA VAL A 156 -12.96 -2.53 -9.73
C VAL A 156 -12.38 -1.60 -10.81
N VAL A 157 -13.23 -1.12 -11.72
CA VAL A 157 -12.82 -0.19 -12.80
C VAL A 157 -12.33 1.13 -12.23
N THR A 158 -12.97 1.65 -11.18
CA THR A 158 -12.53 2.88 -10.51
C THR A 158 -11.13 2.71 -9.91
N VAL A 159 -10.88 1.60 -9.20
CA VAL A 159 -9.57 1.29 -8.61
C VAL A 159 -8.51 1.12 -9.70
N ALA A 160 -8.85 0.44 -10.79
CA ALA A 160 -7.96 0.29 -11.95
C ALA A 160 -7.60 1.66 -12.54
N PHE A 161 -8.59 2.52 -12.77
CA PHE A 161 -8.40 3.85 -13.35
C PHE A 161 -7.44 4.69 -12.50
N PHE A 162 -7.65 4.78 -11.19
CA PHE A 162 -6.74 5.51 -10.30
C PHE A 162 -5.34 4.89 -10.25
N THR A 163 -5.25 3.56 -10.28
CA THR A 163 -3.96 2.85 -10.26
C THR A 163 -3.16 3.12 -11.52
N ILE A 164 -3.78 3.00 -12.69
CA ILE A 164 -3.13 3.21 -14.00
C ILE A 164 -2.73 4.68 -14.15
N THR A 165 -3.65 5.62 -13.90
CA THR A 165 -3.37 7.06 -13.99
C THR A 165 -2.26 7.47 -13.03
N SER A 166 -2.24 6.92 -11.82
CA SER A 166 -1.13 7.11 -10.90
C SER A 166 0.18 6.57 -11.46
N GLY A 167 0.20 5.36 -12.03
CA GLY A 167 1.40 4.76 -12.60
C GLY A 167 2.00 5.63 -13.72
N LEU A 168 1.17 6.05 -14.67
CA LEU A 168 1.56 6.94 -15.76
C LEU A 168 2.12 8.27 -15.24
N HIS A 169 1.47 8.87 -14.24
CA HIS A 169 1.92 10.12 -13.64
C HIS A 169 3.30 10.01 -12.97
N TYR A 170 3.59 8.87 -12.31
CA TYR A 170 4.92 8.63 -11.74
C TYR A 170 5.99 8.42 -12.81
N ILE A 171 5.68 7.68 -13.88
CA ILE A 171 6.60 7.52 -15.02
C ILE A 171 6.93 8.88 -15.63
N TYR A 172 5.93 9.71 -15.89
CA TYR A 172 6.13 11.06 -16.43
C TYR A 172 7.02 11.93 -15.52
N LYS A 173 6.76 11.93 -14.21
CA LYS A 173 7.60 12.65 -13.25
C LYS A 173 9.05 12.13 -13.24
N GLY A 174 9.24 10.81 -13.29
CA GLY A 174 10.56 10.21 -13.30
C GLY A 174 11.35 10.57 -14.56
N LEU A 175 10.71 10.52 -15.73
CA LEU A 175 11.32 10.91 -17.00
C LEU A 175 11.69 12.40 -17.02
N LYS A 176 10.83 13.28 -16.50
CA LYS A 176 11.13 14.70 -16.42
C LYS A 176 12.38 14.98 -15.59
N ILE A 177 12.51 14.32 -14.45
CA ILE A 177 13.68 14.46 -13.55
C ILE A 177 14.96 13.92 -14.21
N ALA A 178 14.85 12.83 -14.97
CA ALA A 178 15.99 12.28 -15.71
C ALA A 178 16.45 13.18 -16.88
N TYR A 179 15.51 13.91 -17.50
CA TYR A 179 15.80 14.77 -18.66
C TYR A 179 16.21 16.20 -18.30
N GLU A 180 15.83 16.70 -17.12
CA GLU A 180 16.30 17.97 -16.56
C GLU A 180 17.33 17.69 -15.43
N PRO A 181 18.55 17.19 -15.73
CA PRO A 181 19.58 17.10 -14.71
C PRO A 181 19.90 18.52 -14.25
N HIS A 182 19.66 18.78 -12.96
CA HIS A 182 20.07 20.02 -12.31
C HIS A 182 21.56 20.25 -12.57
N ASN A 183 21.84 21.25 -13.39
CA ASN A 183 23.14 21.93 -13.49
C ASN A 183 23.23 22.93 -12.32
#